data_AF-A0A2E8CGK3-F1
#
_entry.id   AF-A0A2E8CGK3-F1
#
_cell.length_a   1.000
_cell.length_b   1.000
_cell.length_c   1.000
_cell.angle_alpha   90.00
_cell.angle_beta   90.00
_cell.angle_gamma   90.00
#
_symmetry.space_group_name_H-M   'P 1'
#
loop_
_entity.id
_entity.type
_entity.pdbx_description
1 polymer ?
#
loop_
_entity_poly.entity_id
_entity_poly.type
_entity_poly.pdbx_seq_one_letter_code
_entity_poly.pdbx_strand_id
1 'polypeptide(L)' 'YETIALLVRITQNVGTESWVWDNLISLELERDCGLERQAYFESLNAIAERIEAEWAFCEELLTA' A
#
# COMPACT_ATOMS: atom_id res chain seq x y z
N TYR A 1 13.68 -8.63 2.98
CA TYR A 1 13.06 -9.13 1.74
C TYR A 1 11.55 -8.88 1.71
N GLU A 2 10.80 -9.23 2.77
CA GLU A 2 9.34 -9.02 2.81
C GLU A 2 8.90 -7.55 2.63
N THR A 3 9.55 -6.58 3.28
CA THR A 3 9.20 -5.16 3.12
C THR A 3 9.35 -4.69 1.68
N ILE A 4 10.45 -5.04 1.03
CA ILE A 4 10.72 -4.65 -0.36
C ILE A 4 9.68 -5.30 -1.29
N ALA A 5 9.32 -6.57 -1.05
CA ALA A 5 8.28 -7.24 -1.82
C ALA A 5 6.92 -6.54 -1.69
N LEU A 6 6.56 -6.11 -0.47
CA LEU A 6 5.34 -5.33 -0.20
C LEU A 6 5.35 -3.96 -0.88
N LEU A 7 6.46 -3.23 -0.81
CA LEU A 7 6.58 -1.94 -1.48
C LEU A 7 6.53 -2.08 -3.01
N VAL A 8 7.14 -3.12 -3.58
CA VAL A 8 7.02 -3.43 -5.01
C VAL A 8 5.57 -3.73 -5.38
N ARG A 9 4.88 -4.57 -4.60
CA ARG A 9 3.46 -4.90 -4.81
C ARG A 9 2.56 -3.66 -4.77
N ILE A 10 2.79 -2.76 -3.82
CA ILE A 10 2.06 -1.48 -3.72
C ILE A 10 2.34 -0.61 -4.95
N THR A 11 3.61 -0.39 -5.28
CA THR A 11 4.02 0.53 -6.36
C THR A 11 3.69 0.03 -7.77
N GLN A 12 3.51 -1.27 -7.98
CA GLN A 12 3.06 -1.84 -9.27
C GLN A 12 1.59 -1.56 -9.56
N ASN A 13 0.77 -1.46 -8.51
CA ASN A 13 -0.67 -1.27 -8.64
C ASN A 13 -1.08 0.18 -8.33
N VAL A 14 -0.15 1.03 -7.90
CA VAL A 14 -0.44 2.45 -7.70
C VAL A 14 -0.44 3.15 -9.05
N GLY A 15 -1.57 3.78 -9.39
CA GLY A 15 -1.68 4.70 -10.50
C GLY A 15 -1.20 6.09 -10.10
N THR A 16 -2.05 7.09 -10.30
CA THR A 16 -1.75 8.50 -9.96
C THR A 16 -2.28 8.92 -8.59
N GLU A 17 -2.71 7.96 -7.77
CA GLU A 17 -3.39 8.23 -6.52
C GLU A 17 -2.43 8.78 -5.46
N SER A 18 -2.56 10.07 -5.14
CA SER A 18 -1.69 10.73 -4.17
C SER A 18 -1.79 10.12 -2.77
N TRP A 19 -2.97 9.59 -2.41
CA TRP A 19 -3.22 9.07 -1.06
C TRP A 19 -2.27 7.93 -0.71
N VAL A 20 -1.88 7.08 -1.67
CA VAL A 20 -0.94 5.98 -1.41
C VAL A 20 0.43 6.52 -1.05
N TRP A 21 0.92 7.50 -1.82
CA TRP A 21 2.21 8.14 -1.57
C TRP A 21 2.22 8.92 -0.24
N ASP A 22 1.15 9.63 0.07
CA ASP A 22 0.99 10.36 1.33
C ASP A 22 1.01 9.40 2.53
N ASN A 23 0.33 8.24 2.42
CA ASN A 23 0.32 7.22 3.46
C ASN A 23 1.68 6.54 3.59
N LEU A 24 2.36 6.22 2.49
CA LEU A 24 3.70 5.63 2.52
C LEU A 24 4.69 6.59 3.19
N ILE A 25 4.73 7.86 2.79
CA ILE A 25 5.62 8.86 3.40
C ILE A 25 5.34 8.98 4.90
N SER A 26 4.07 9.06 5.30
CA SER A 26 3.68 9.14 6.72
C SER A 26 4.15 7.90 7.49
N LEU A 27 3.97 6.71 6.92
CA LEU A 27 4.35 5.44 7.53
C LEU A 27 5.88 5.28 7.66
N GLU A 28 6.65 5.77 6.68
CA GLU A 28 8.11 5.83 6.76
C GLU A 28 8.56 6.76 7.89
N LEU A 29 7.92 7.93 8.05
CA LEU A 29 8.19 8.85 9.15
C LEU A 29 7.86 8.24 10.51
N GLU A 30 6.73 7.54 10.63
CA GLU A 30 6.35 6.82 11.84
C GLU A 30 7.36 5.71 12.18
N ARG A 31 7.82 4.95 11.18
CA ARG A 31 8.90 3.96 11.35
C ARG A 31 10.18 4.62 11.87
N ASP A 32 10.57 5.74 11.29
CA ASP A 32 11.75 6.48 11.73
C ASP A 32 11.58 7.06 13.15
N CYS A 33 10.33 7.27 13.59
CA CYS A 33 9.96 7.65 14.96
C CYS A 33 9.76 6.46 15.92
N GLY A 34 10.04 5.23 15.49
CA GLY A 34 10.04 4.04 16.34
C GLY A 34 8.78 3.18 16.24
N LEU A 35 7.98 3.30 15.17
CA LEU A 35 6.89 2.36 14.91
C LEU A 35 7.43 0.92 14.88
N GLU A 36 6.74 0.03 15.60
CA GLU A 36 7.13 -1.36 15.64
C GLU A 36 7.06 -1.99 14.26
N ARG A 37 8.01 -2.89 13.97
CA ARG A 37 8.08 -3.59 12.70
C ARG A 37 6.75 -4.26 12.34
N GLN A 38 6.08 -4.90 13.29
CA GLN A 38 4.81 -5.58 13.04
C GLN A 38 3.73 -4.60 12.59
N ALA A 39 3.55 -3.49 13.31
CA ALA A 39 2.59 -2.45 12.95
C ALA A 39 2.92 -1.82 11.58
N TYR A 40 4.20 -1.60 11.28
CA TYR A 40 4.63 -1.12 9.97
C TYR A 40 4.26 -2.10 8.84
N PHE A 41 4.45 -3.41 9.05
CA PHE A 41 4.07 -4.44 8.09
C PHE A 41 2.55 -4.57 7.91
N GLU A 42 1.78 -4.47 8.98
CA GLU A 42 0.32 -4.48 8.93
C GLU A 42 -0.20 -3.28 8.15
N SER A 43 0.34 -2.08 8.39
CA SER A 43 -0.02 -0.87 7.64
C SER A 43 0.33 -0.98 6.15
N LEU A 44 1.50 -1.52 5.79
CA LEU A 44 1.85 -1.77 4.39
C LEU A 44 0.88 -2.76 3.72
N ASN A 45 0.52 -3.84 4.41
CA ASN A 45 -0.45 -4.81 3.88
C ASN A 45 -1.82 -4.19 3.68
N ALA A 46 -2.30 -3.38 4.63
CA ALA A 46 -3.59 -2.70 4.50
C ALA A 46 -3.63 -1.74 3.29
N ILE A 47 -2.52 -1.04 3.00
CA ILE A 47 -2.39 -0.21 1.80
C ILE A 47 -2.48 -1.09 0.54
N ALA A 48 -1.75 -2.20 0.48
CA ALA A 48 -1.75 -3.10 -0.66
C ALA A 48 -3.14 -3.72 -0.92
N GLU A 49 -3.80 -4.23 0.14
CA GLU A 49 -5.13 -4.83 0.06
C GLU A 49 -6.18 -3.83 -0.44
N ARG A 50 -6.11 -2.58 0.02
CA ARG A 50 -7.02 -1.54 -0.45
C ARG A 50 -6.84 -1.25 -1.93
N ILE A 51 -5.59 -1.09 -2.40
CA ILE A 51 -5.31 -0.84 -3.82
C ILE A 51 -5.86 -1.99 -4.66
N GLU A 52 -5.63 -3.24 -4.24
CA GLU A 52 -6.11 -4.42 -4.96
C GLU A 52 -7.63 -4.51 -4.99
N ALA A 53 -8.30 -4.15 -3.90
CA ALA A 53 -9.76 -4.09 -3.86
C ALA A 53 -10.32 -3.02 -4.83
N GLU A 54 -9.68 -1.85 -4.89
CA GLU A 54 -10.04 -0.78 -5.84
C GLU A 54 -9.82 -1.23 -7.30
N TRP A 55 -8.75 -1.96 -7.58
CA TRP A 55 -8.48 -2.55 -8.90
C TRP A 55 -9.47 -3.64 -9.29
N ALA A 56 -9.73 -4.61 -8.40
CA ALA A 56 -10.69 -5.68 -8.64
C ALA A 56 -12.10 -5.11 -8.94
N PHE A 57 -12.51 -4.08 -8.22
CA PHE A 57 -13.77 -3.37 -8.49
C PHE A 57 -13.77 -2.71 -9.88
N CYS A 58 -12.68 -2.07 -10.29
CA CYS A 58 -12.56 -1.49 -11.64
C CYS A 58 -12.62 -2.58 -12.73
N GLU A 59 -11.97 -3.72 -12.52
CA GLU A 59 -12.02 -4.86 -13.46
C GLU A 59 -13.44 -5.43 -13.58
N GLU A 60 -14.15 -5.60 -12.47
CA GLU A 60 -15.56 -6.04 -12.47
C GLU A 60 -16.46 -5.06 -13.24
N LEU A 61 -16.29 -3.74 -13.04
CA LEU A 61 -17.06 -2.72 -13.76
C LEU A 61 -16.80 -2.71 -15.28
N LEU A 62 -15.56 -2.97 -15.70
CA LEU A 62 -15.18 -2.94 -17.12
C LEU A 62 -15.55 -4.22 -17.87
N THR A 63 -15.81 -5.32 -17.16
CA THR A 63 -16.13 -6.63 -17.73
C THR A 63 -17.62 -7.00 -17.66
N ALA A 64 -18.43 -6.21 -16.96
CA ALA A 64 -19.90 -6.32 -16.89
C ALA A 64 -20.62 -5.66 -18.08
#